data_AF-A0A834CAY8-F1
#
_entry.id   AF-A0A834CAY8-F1
#
_cell.length_a   1.000
_cell.length_b   1.000
_cell.length_c   1.000
_cell.angle_alpha   90.00
_cell.angle_beta   90.00
_cell.angle_gamma   90.00
#
_symmetry.space_group_name_H-M   'P 1'
#
loop_
_entity.id
_entity.type
_entity.pdbx_description
1 polymer ?
#
loop_
_entity_poly.entity_id
_entity_poly.type
_entity_poly.pdbx_seq_one_letter_code
_entity_poly.pdbx_strand_id
1 'polypeptide(L)'
;MATKRLDHFEVVCEWASCGFRGHTMEELSDHMSGHLNEYLGDNDALEELDEYACLWNACEFLSMGSPAELEVHAYFHNYHSKLKFVGSQLLKSRPDLPSCNQGVHSNSLLPEGSDGYVCQWEQCDSTFNNPEWFYRHVNNHVENTELQTLSQQQQALFCNWAGCDAFFKIRYRLREHMRSHTQERLVACPTCGSMFSSNTKLFDHLQRQAEPIESLVCEHCSKAFPSERLLRDHIRQHVNQVKCPFCDMSCTTLAALKIHIRFRHCDERPFPCDFCDKRFKNQRDLQKHTEVHNEGTVFHCSVEGCDYSCHTFQTMSHHFKRVHEVGGMSKYKCHICGKVFSWCYTLTLHLRKKHELKWPSGHSRFR
;
A
#
# COMPACT_ATOMS: atom_id res chain seq x y z
N MET A 1 10.81 21.80 16.37
CA MET A 1 12.16 21.24 16.11
C MET A 1 12.54 21.66 14.70
N ALA A 2 13.50 22.58 14.59
CA ALA A 2 14.19 22.88 13.34
C ALA A 2 14.55 21.56 12.64
N THR A 3 14.25 21.47 11.35
CA THR A 3 14.81 20.45 10.47
C THR A 3 16.30 20.37 10.79
N LYS A 4 16.73 19.27 11.44
CA LYS A 4 18.17 18.97 11.50
C LYS A 4 18.61 18.99 10.05
N ARG A 5 19.45 19.97 9.69
CA ARG A 5 20.09 20.02 8.39
C ARG A 5 20.64 18.62 8.17
N LEU A 6 20.19 17.96 7.10
CA LEU A 6 20.73 16.68 6.72
C LEU A 6 22.16 16.98 6.28
N ASP A 7 23.13 16.78 7.18
CA ASP A 7 24.53 17.08 6.90
C ASP A 7 24.95 16.30 5.64
N HIS A 8 25.46 17.03 4.64
CA HIS A 8 25.85 16.48 3.33
C HIS A 8 24.70 15.80 2.58
N PHE A 9 23.49 16.38 2.61
CA PHE A 9 22.40 15.97 1.73
C PHE A 9 22.81 16.11 0.27
N GLU A 10 22.75 15.00 -0.45
CA GLU A 10 23.03 14.93 -1.87
C GLU A 10 22.14 13.86 -2.49
N VAL A 11 21.35 14.24 -3.49
CA VAL A 11 20.50 13.36 -4.26
C VAL A 11 20.74 13.63 -5.74
N VAL A 12 20.90 12.55 -6.49
CA VAL A 12 21.07 12.60 -7.95
C VAL A 12 19.69 12.50 -8.59
N CYS A 13 19.38 13.43 -9.49
CA CYS A 13 18.21 13.32 -10.37
C CYS A 13 18.46 12.19 -11.38
N GLU A 14 17.53 11.25 -11.51
CA GLU A 14 17.63 10.16 -12.51
C GLU A 14 16.57 10.28 -13.61
N TRP A 15 16.06 11.50 -13.84
CA TRP A 15 15.14 11.77 -14.94
C TRP A 15 15.85 11.60 -16.28
N ALA A 16 15.43 10.61 -17.06
CA ALA A 16 16.05 10.14 -18.30
C ALA A 16 17.54 9.81 -18.14
N SER A 17 18.41 10.76 -18.46
CA SER A 17 19.88 10.67 -18.27
C SER A 17 20.44 11.91 -17.59
N CYS A 18 19.58 12.63 -16.86
CA CYS A 18 19.99 13.74 -16.02
C CYS A 18 21.00 13.23 -14.97
N GLY A 19 22.04 14.03 -14.72
CA GLY A 19 23.08 13.77 -13.72
C GLY A 19 23.15 14.86 -12.65
N PHE A 20 22.12 15.71 -12.56
CA PHE A 20 22.08 16.82 -11.63
C PHE A 20 22.13 16.31 -10.18
N ARG A 21 22.91 17.01 -9.35
CA ARG A 21 23.07 16.71 -7.92
C ARG A 21 22.49 17.86 -7.10
N GLY A 22 21.34 17.61 -6.48
CA GLY A 22 20.69 18.57 -5.61
C GLY A 22 21.13 18.42 -4.15
N HIS A 23 21.30 19.55 -3.47
CA HIS A 23 21.73 19.62 -2.06
C HIS A 23 20.62 20.14 -1.14
N THR A 24 19.47 20.51 -1.69
CA THR A 24 18.24 20.84 -0.96
C THR A 24 17.02 20.28 -1.69
N MET A 25 15.89 20.18 -0.98
CA MET A 25 14.63 19.76 -1.62
C MET A 25 14.05 20.86 -2.51
N GLU A 26 14.31 22.12 -2.16
CA GLU A 26 14.05 23.31 -2.97
C GLU A 26 14.74 23.16 -4.34
N GLU A 27 16.07 22.97 -4.37
CA GLU A 27 16.83 22.80 -5.62
C GLU A 27 16.33 21.63 -6.47
N LEU A 28 16.03 20.48 -5.86
CA LEU A 28 15.53 19.31 -6.59
C LEU A 28 14.12 19.55 -7.16
N SER A 29 13.27 20.26 -6.41
CA SER A 29 11.92 20.58 -6.86
C SER A 29 11.96 21.60 -8.01
N ASP A 30 12.76 22.64 -7.88
CA ASP A 30 12.94 23.65 -8.94
C ASP A 30 13.54 23.00 -10.20
N HIS A 31 14.55 22.14 -10.04
CA HIS A 31 15.15 21.41 -11.16
C HIS A 31 14.15 20.47 -11.84
N MET A 32 13.35 19.72 -11.08
CA MET A 32 12.30 18.84 -11.63
C MET A 32 11.21 19.62 -12.35
N SER A 33 10.85 20.82 -11.84
CA SER A 33 9.90 21.70 -12.53
C SER A 33 10.38 22.07 -13.93
N GLY A 34 11.70 22.27 -14.11
CA GLY A 34 12.29 22.49 -15.44
C GLY A 34 12.07 21.31 -16.38
N HIS A 35 12.33 20.08 -15.92
CA HIS A 35 12.08 18.87 -16.73
C HIS A 35 10.61 18.69 -17.09
N LEU A 36 9.70 18.93 -16.14
CA LEU A 36 8.26 18.83 -16.37
C LEU A 36 7.78 19.88 -17.38
N ASN A 37 8.23 21.13 -17.25
CA ASN A 37 7.90 22.21 -18.18
C ASN A 37 8.43 21.92 -19.59
N GLU A 38 9.67 21.42 -19.71
CA GLU A 38 10.26 21.02 -21.00
C GLU A 38 9.53 19.83 -21.63
N TYR A 39 9.11 18.85 -20.83
CA TYR A 39 8.45 17.63 -21.31
C TYR A 39 6.97 17.86 -21.66
N LEU A 40 6.27 18.69 -20.90
CA LEU A 40 4.85 18.98 -21.10
C LEU A 40 4.60 20.14 -22.09
N GLY A 41 5.57 21.05 -22.28
CA GLY A 41 5.53 22.14 -23.27
C GLY A 41 4.49 23.25 -22.97
N ASP A 42 4.56 24.35 -23.72
CA ASP A 42 3.50 25.38 -23.73
C ASP A 42 2.24 24.78 -24.39
N ASN A 43 1.12 24.85 -23.68
CA ASN A 43 -0.21 24.24 -23.92
C ASN A 43 -0.90 24.45 -25.30
N ASP A 44 -0.21 24.89 -26.35
CA ASP A 44 -0.84 25.30 -27.63
C ASP A 44 -0.49 24.42 -28.85
N ALA A 45 0.31 23.36 -28.71
CA ALA A 45 0.78 22.58 -29.88
C ALA A 45 0.78 21.05 -29.77
N LEU A 46 0.10 20.46 -28.79
CA LEU A 46 0.04 19.00 -28.65
C LEU A 46 -1.36 18.48 -28.99
N GLU A 47 -1.50 18.02 -30.24
CA GLU A 47 -2.46 16.98 -30.59
C GLU A 47 -2.32 15.81 -29.59
N GLU A 48 -3.36 15.59 -28.80
CA GLU A 48 -3.82 14.27 -28.35
C GLU A 48 -2.73 13.24 -27.97
N LEU A 49 -1.85 13.56 -27.02
CA LEU A 49 -1.14 12.50 -26.28
C LEU A 49 -2.06 11.98 -25.18
N ASP A 50 -2.74 10.87 -25.45
CA ASP A 50 -3.54 10.14 -24.46
C ASP A 50 -2.67 9.50 -23.35
N GLU A 51 -1.34 9.46 -23.51
CA GLU A 51 -0.40 8.77 -22.62
C GLU A 51 0.83 9.63 -22.27
N TYR A 52 1.09 9.82 -20.98
CA TYR A 52 2.25 10.52 -20.44
C TYR A 52 3.15 9.56 -19.65
N ALA A 53 4.38 9.37 -20.11
CA ALA A 53 5.32 8.42 -19.50
C ALA A 53 6.28 9.09 -18.52
N CYS A 54 6.53 8.45 -17.37
CA CYS A 54 7.60 8.86 -16.48
C CYS A 54 8.96 8.47 -17.07
N LEU A 55 9.85 9.45 -17.22
CA LEU A 55 11.20 9.22 -17.73
C LEU A 55 12.21 8.91 -16.62
N TRP A 56 11.79 8.76 -15.35
CA TRP A 56 12.71 8.39 -14.29
C TRP A 56 13.31 7.00 -14.53
N ASN A 57 14.61 6.84 -14.28
CA ASN A 57 15.32 5.60 -14.54
C ASN A 57 14.63 4.39 -13.86
N ALA A 58 14.35 3.35 -14.65
CA ALA A 58 13.63 2.15 -14.22
C ALA A 58 12.23 2.40 -13.64
N CYS A 59 11.56 3.47 -14.07
CA CYS A 59 10.14 3.71 -13.80
C CYS A 59 9.29 3.31 -15.02
N GLU A 60 8.24 2.52 -14.79
CA GLU A 60 7.29 2.07 -15.82
C GLU A 60 5.94 2.80 -15.71
N PHE A 61 5.91 3.92 -14.99
CA PHE A 61 4.68 4.67 -14.76
C PHE A 61 4.20 5.38 -16.03
N LEU A 62 2.90 5.25 -16.30
CA LEU A 62 2.18 5.85 -17.40
C LEU A 62 0.91 6.50 -16.83
N SER A 63 0.70 7.78 -17.12
CA SER A 63 -0.56 8.49 -16.87
C SER A 63 -1.39 8.49 -18.16
N MET A 64 -2.70 8.30 -18.03
CA MET A 64 -3.65 8.35 -19.14
C MET A 64 -4.39 9.70 -19.10
N GLY A 65 -4.10 10.61 -20.03
CA GLY A 65 -4.82 11.87 -20.20
C GLY A 65 -4.75 12.91 -19.07
N SER A 66 -4.01 12.67 -17.98
CA SER A 66 -3.79 13.66 -16.90
C SER A 66 -2.30 14.00 -16.74
N PRO A 67 -1.85 15.16 -17.27
CA PRO A 67 -0.49 15.67 -17.01
C PRO A 67 -0.21 15.84 -15.51
N ALA A 68 -1.25 16.18 -14.72
CA ALA A 68 -1.14 16.40 -13.28
C ALA A 68 -0.72 15.11 -12.52
N GLU A 69 -1.22 13.94 -12.93
CA GLU A 69 -0.78 12.67 -12.34
C GLU A 69 0.71 12.40 -12.58
N LEU A 70 1.22 12.74 -13.77
CA LEU A 70 2.65 12.63 -14.08
C LEU A 70 3.47 13.61 -13.24
N GLU A 71 3.02 14.84 -13.05
CA GLU A 71 3.72 15.81 -12.20
C GLU A 71 3.85 15.32 -10.76
N VAL A 72 2.74 14.85 -10.17
CA VAL A 72 2.71 14.31 -8.80
C VAL A 72 3.67 13.13 -8.68
N HIS A 73 3.66 12.25 -9.69
CA HIS A 73 4.55 11.11 -9.77
C HIS A 73 6.03 11.50 -9.88
N ALA A 74 6.36 12.48 -10.72
CA ALA A 74 7.72 12.96 -10.89
C ALA A 74 8.28 13.60 -9.60
N TYR A 75 7.50 14.45 -8.92
CA TYR A 75 7.90 15.00 -7.62
C TYR A 75 8.03 13.93 -6.53
N PHE A 76 7.26 12.86 -6.63
CA PHE A 76 7.38 11.72 -5.72
C PHE A 76 8.75 11.04 -5.84
N HIS A 77 9.37 10.96 -7.02
CA HIS A 77 10.72 10.43 -7.15
C HIS A 77 11.77 11.25 -6.39
N ASN A 78 11.67 12.58 -6.41
CA ASN A 78 12.55 13.44 -5.61
C ASN A 78 12.39 13.16 -4.11
N TYR A 79 11.14 13.07 -3.64
CA TYR A 79 10.83 12.75 -2.25
C TYR A 79 11.31 11.34 -1.87
N HIS A 80 11.09 10.35 -2.72
CA HIS A 80 11.57 8.98 -2.51
C HIS A 80 13.09 8.92 -2.42
N SER A 81 13.79 9.66 -3.27
CA SER A 81 15.24 9.76 -3.27
C SER A 81 15.77 10.41 -1.99
N LYS A 82 15.10 11.45 -1.48
CA LYS A 82 15.34 11.98 -0.13
C LYS A 82 15.16 10.90 0.94
N LEU A 83 14.07 10.12 0.89
CA LEU A 83 13.84 9.06 1.87
C LEU A 83 14.91 7.96 1.81
N LYS A 84 15.40 7.61 0.61
CA LYS A 84 16.52 6.68 0.41
C LYS A 84 17.82 7.24 0.99
N PHE A 85 18.09 8.54 0.81
CA PHE A 85 19.22 9.23 1.42
C PHE A 85 19.15 9.14 2.95
N VAL A 86 18.00 9.48 3.55
CA VAL A 86 17.79 9.37 5.01
C VAL A 86 18.02 7.94 5.49
N GLY A 87 17.53 6.95 4.75
CA GLY A 87 17.79 5.53 5.02
C GLY A 87 19.28 5.19 4.99
N SER A 88 20.00 5.62 3.96
CA SER A 88 21.45 5.41 3.83
C SER A 88 22.23 5.99 5.00
N GLN A 89 21.91 7.22 5.43
CA GLN A 89 22.56 7.85 6.59
C GLN A 89 22.29 7.07 7.90
N LEU A 90 21.06 6.58 8.08
CA LEU A 90 20.70 5.76 9.24
C LEU A 90 21.48 4.44 9.27
N LEU A 91 21.66 3.79 8.12
CA LEU A 91 22.43 2.54 8.03
C LEU A 91 23.93 2.76 8.21
N LYS A 92 24.49 3.87 7.69
CA LYS A 92 25.88 4.27 7.97
C LYS A 92 26.14 4.45 9.47
N SER A 93 25.16 4.97 10.21
CA SER A 93 25.26 5.13 11.67
C SER A 93 25.10 3.81 12.47
N ARG A 94 24.71 2.71 11.81
CA ARG A 94 24.42 1.40 12.42
C ARG A 94 24.95 0.25 11.57
N PRO A 95 26.28 0.03 11.56
CA PRO A 95 26.91 -1.04 10.78
C PRO A 95 26.60 -2.44 11.32
N ASP A 96 26.01 -2.55 12.51
CA ASP A 96 25.52 -3.78 13.13
C ASP A 96 24.29 -4.37 12.45
N LEU A 97 23.58 -3.58 11.64
CA LEU A 97 22.36 -4.01 10.97
C LEU A 97 22.67 -4.82 9.70
N PRO A 98 21.86 -5.85 9.41
CA PRO A 98 22.01 -6.65 8.20
C PRO A 98 21.68 -5.83 6.96
N SER A 99 22.31 -6.19 5.84
CA SER A 99 22.01 -5.59 4.54
C SER A 99 20.68 -6.11 3.98
N CYS A 100 20.04 -5.27 3.16
CA CYS A 100 18.84 -5.69 2.44
C CYS A 100 19.25 -6.56 1.24
N ASN A 101 18.60 -7.71 1.08
CA ASN A 101 18.80 -8.65 -0.03
C ASN A 101 17.65 -8.66 -1.04
N GLN A 102 16.64 -7.81 -0.83
CA GLN A 102 15.51 -7.67 -1.75
C GLN A 102 15.91 -6.85 -2.98
N GLY A 103 15.44 -7.27 -4.15
CA GLY A 103 15.52 -6.49 -5.38
C GLY A 103 14.79 -5.15 -5.27
N VAL A 104 15.06 -4.25 -6.21
CA VAL A 104 14.35 -2.96 -6.29
C VAL A 104 12.86 -3.24 -6.45
N HIS A 105 12.04 -2.83 -5.49
CA HIS A 105 10.59 -2.84 -5.66
C HIS A 105 10.25 -1.70 -6.61
N SER A 106 9.86 -2.04 -7.85
CA SER A 106 9.41 -1.09 -8.88
C SER A 106 8.03 -0.48 -8.59
N ASN A 107 7.30 -1.03 -7.61
CA ASN A 107 5.99 -0.51 -7.23
C ASN A 107 6.09 0.56 -6.15
N SER A 108 6.70 1.68 -6.50
CA SER A 108 6.50 2.97 -5.83
C SER A 108 5.09 3.48 -6.12
N LEU A 109 4.08 2.72 -5.68
CA LEU A 109 2.68 3.03 -5.90
C LEU A 109 2.32 4.25 -5.04
N LEU A 110 2.28 5.42 -5.69
CA LEU A 110 1.26 6.40 -5.35
C LEU A 110 -0.10 5.70 -5.37
N PRO A 111 -1.05 6.05 -4.47
CA PRO A 111 -2.42 5.60 -4.63
C PRO A 111 -2.89 5.89 -6.07
N GLU A 112 -3.41 4.87 -6.76
CA GLU A 112 -3.92 5.00 -8.13
C GLU A 112 -4.94 6.16 -8.21
N GLY A 113 -4.70 7.12 -9.12
CA GLY A 113 -5.68 8.15 -9.52
C GLY A 113 -5.77 9.42 -8.67
N SER A 114 -4.68 9.93 -8.09
CA SER A 114 -4.71 11.25 -7.43
C SER A 114 -3.97 12.32 -8.24
N ASP A 115 -4.71 13.29 -8.77
CA ASP A 115 -4.19 14.51 -9.43
C ASP A 115 -3.44 15.46 -8.46
N GLY A 116 -3.34 15.12 -7.17
CA GLY A 116 -2.61 15.90 -6.18
C GLY A 116 -2.89 15.51 -4.73
N TYR A 117 -2.10 16.09 -3.82
CA TYR A 117 -2.28 16.00 -2.38
C TYR A 117 -3.20 17.13 -1.90
N VAL A 118 -4.39 16.75 -1.43
CA VAL A 118 -5.40 17.69 -0.92
C VAL A 118 -5.33 17.74 0.61
N CYS A 119 -5.20 18.95 1.17
CA CYS A 119 -5.33 19.15 2.61
C CYS A 119 -6.81 19.03 3.01
N GLN A 120 -7.11 18.23 4.03
CA GLN A 120 -8.46 18.14 4.60
C GLN A 120 -8.51 18.74 6.01
N TRP A 121 -7.60 19.67 6.31
CA TRP A 121 -7.66 20.46 7.53
C TRP A 121 -8.86 21.41 7.44
N GLU A 122 -9.59 21.61 8.54
CA GLU A 122 -10.75 22.49 8.56
C GLU A 122 -10.37 23.90 8.08
N GLN A 123 -11.14 24.42 7.13
CA GLN A 123 -10.92 25.73 6.51
C GLN A 123 -9.60 25.84 5.73
N CYS A 124 -9.08 24.72 5.22
CA CYS A 124 -7.93 24.69 4.33
C CYS A 124 -8.27 24.04 3.00
N ASP A 125 -8.26 24.83 1.92
CA ASP A 125 -8.50 24.37 0.55
C ASP A 125 -7.19 24.24 -0.26
N SER A 126 -6.05 24.01 0.42
CA SER A 126 -4.75 23.93 -0.24
C SER A 126 -4.53 22.57 -0.90
N THR A 127 -4.12 22.61 -2.17
CA THR A 127 -3.72 21.44 -2.97
C THR A 127 -2.26 21.56 -3.38
N PHE A 128 -1.57 20.42 -3.48
CA PHE A 128 -0.14 20.36 -3.81
C PHE A 128 0.13 19.21 -4.76
N ASN A 129 0.98 19.42 -5.77
CA ASN A 129 1.53 18.32 -6.59
C ASN A 129 2.78 17.69 -5.96
N ASN A 130 3.51 18.44 -5.14
CA ASN A 130 4.73 17.98 -4.49
C ASN A 130 4.47 17.48 -3.05
N PRO A 131 4.83 16.21 -2.74
CA PRO A 131 4.62 15.65 -1.41
C PRO A 131 5.41 16.37 -0.31
N GLU A 132 6.60 16.88 -0.59
CA GLU A 132 7.41 17.61 0.41
C GLU A 132 6.69 18.87 0.87
N TRP A 133 6.12 19.63 -0.08
CA TRP A 133 5.36 20.84 0.22
C TRP A 133 4.08 20.53 0.97
N PHE A 134 3.37 19.48 0.57
CA PHE A 134 2.19 19.02 1.28
C PHE A 134 2.47 18.66 2.75
N TYR A 135 3.47 17.83 3.02
CA TYR A 135 3.78 17.44 4.39
C TYR A 135 4.30 18.62 5.23
N ARG A 136 5.07 19.54 4.63
CA ARG A 136 5.48 20.78 5.28
C ARG A 136 4.29 21.67 5.63
N HIS A 137 3.32 21.78 4.73
CA HIS A 137 2.08 22.51 4.95
C HIS A 137 1.24 21.90 6.08
N VAL A 138 1.03 20.59 6.10
CA VAL A 138 0.30 19.92 7.20
C VAL A 138 1.02 20.11 8.53
N ASN A 139 2.36 20.07 8.54
CA ASN A 139 3.13 20.37 9.75
C ASN A 139 2.95 21.82 10.23
N ASN A 140 2.76 22.78 9.32
CA ASN A 140 2.48 24.17 9.67
C ASN A 140 1.15 24.30 10.43
N HIS A 141 0.11 23.56 10.04
CA HIS A 141 -1.13 23.51 10.82
C HIS A 141 -0.90 23.03 12.25
N VAL A 142 -0.09 21.98 12.44
CA VAL A 142 0.25 21.44 13.76
C VAL A 142 1.02 22.46 14.61
N GLU A 143 1.96 23.21 14.02
CA GLU A 143 2.70 24.25 14.76
C GLU A 143 1.81 25.42 15.17
N ASN A 144 0.88 25.83 14.29
CA ASN A 144 -0.05 26.93 14.54
C ASN A 144 -1.29 26.50 15.35
N THR A 145 -1.44 25.22 15.68
CA THR A 145 -2.54 24.76 16.54
C THR A 145 -2.36 25.33 17.95
N GLU A 146 -3.37 26.04 18.42
CA GLU A 146 -3.40 26.65 19.74
C GLU A 146 -3.74 25.62 20.84
N LEU A 147 -3.15 25.81 22.02
CA LEU A 147 -3.44 25.01 23.20
C LEU A 147 -4.79 25.45 23.77
N GLN A 148 -5.77 24.57 23.75
CA GLN A 148 -7.07 24.81 24.36
C GLN A 148 -7.07 24.28 25.79
N THR A 149 -7.67 25.04 26.72
CA THR A 149 -7.73 24.67 28.14
C THR A 149 -9.01 23.89 28.40
N LEU A 150 -8.89 22.62 28.78
CA LEU A 150 -10.02 21.80 29.24
C LEU A 150 -10.25 22.02 30.75
N SER A 151 -11.49 21.80 31.19
CA SER A 151 -11.87 21.87 32.61
C SER A 151 -10.92 21.00 33.45
N GLN A 152 -10.32 21.60 34.49
CA GLN A 152 -9.22 21.08 35.35
C GLN A 152 -7.78 21.38 34.88
N GLN A 153 -7.50 22.54 34.27
CA GLN A 153 -6.13 23.01 33.94
C GLN A 153 -5.34 22.08 32.98
N GLN A 154 -6.03 21.17 32.28
CA GLN A 154 -5.38 20.31 31.29
C GLN A 154 -5.41 21.00 29.93
N GLN A 155 -4.23 21.31 29.39
CA GLN A 155 -4.10 21.85 28.04
C GLN A 155 -4.08 20.72 27.02
N ALA A 156 -4.83 20.87 25.93
CA ALA A 156 -4.91 19.92 24.83
C ALA A 156 -4.82 20.64 23.48
N LEU A 157 -4.24 19.93 22.52
CA LEU A 157 -4.17 20.30 21.11
C LEU A 157 -5.12 19.37 20.36
N PHE A 158 -6.09 19.94 19.67
CA PHE A 158 -7.06 19.19 18.88
C PHE A 158 -6.55 19.03 17.45
N CYS A 159 -6.84 17.87 16.86
CA CYS A 159 -6.68 17.67 15.43
C CYS A 159 -7.92 18.22 14.74
N ASN A 160 -7.75 19.22 13.88
CA ASN A 160 -8.85 19.79 13.09
C ASN A 160 -8.87 19.18 11.69
N TRP A 161 -8.54 17.89 11.56
CA TRP A 161 -8.68 17.18 10.29
C TRP A 161 -10.14 16.75 10.13
N ALA A 162 -10.68 16.85 8.92
CA ALA A 162 -12.07 16.50 8.65
C ALA A 162 -12.41 15.10 9.16
N GLY A 163 -13.36 15.02 10.09
CA GLY A 163 -13.81 13.76 10.70
C GLY A 163 -12.86 13.15 11.74
N CYS A 164 -11.95 13.95 12.34
CA CYS A 164 -11.06 13.51 13.40
C CYS A 164 -11.32 14.24 14.72
N ASP A 165 -11.65 13.49 15.78
CA ASP A 165 -11.88 14.02 17.13
C ASP A 165 -10.68 13.83 18.07
N ALA A 166 -9.49 13.56 17.51
CA ALA A 166 -8.32 13.23 18.32
C ALA A 166 -7.72 14.47 18.99
N PHE A 167 -7.27 14.32 20.24
CA PHE A 167 -6.58 15.37 20.98
C PHE A 167 -5.30 14.86 21.65
N PHE A 168 -4.34 15.77 21.83
CA PHE A 168 -3.01 15.45 22.31
C PHE A 168 -2.52 16.48 23.31
N LYS A 169 -1.74 16.03 24.30
CA LYS A 169 -1.14 16.92 25.31
C LYS A 169 0.11 17.67 24.82
N ILE A 170 0.74 17.19 23.75
CA ILE A 170 2.03 17.69 23.26
C ILE A 170 2.01 17.71 21.73
N ARG A 171 2.53 18.81 21.13
CA ARG A 171 2.59 19.01 19.67
C ARG A 171 3.25 17.87 18.90
N TYR A 172 4.31 17.30 19.46
CA TYR A 172 4.99 16.14 18.86
C TYR A 172 4.04 14.98 18.59
N ARG A 173 3.12 14.67 19.52
CA ARG A 173 2.15 13.58 19.36
C ARG A 173 1.08 13.90 18.32
N LEU A 174 0.62 15.15 18.27
CA LEU A 174 -0.28 15.61 17.21
C LEU A 174 0.41 15.48 15.84
N ARG A 175 1.68 15.87 15.73
CA ARG A 175 2.47 15.69 14.51
C ARG A 175 2.59 14.24 14.08
N GLU A 176 2.90 13.34 15.01
CA GLU A 176 2.94 11.90 14.71
C GLU A 176 1.57 11.37 14.26
N HIS A 177 0.49 11.85 14.87
CA HIS A 177 -0.87 11.48 14.51
C HIS A 177 -1.26 11.93 13.10
N MET A 178 -0.79 13.09 12.63
CA MET A 178 -1.09 13.56 11.26
C MET A 178 -0.68 12.57 10.18
N ARG A 179 0.33 11.73 10.44
CA ARG A 179 0.75 10.66 9.52
C ARG A 179 -0.31 9.59 9.28
N SER A 180 -1.28 9.46 10.19
CA SER A 180 -2.42 8.55 10.00
C SER A 180 -3.42 9.07 8.95
N HIS A 181 -3.47 10.39 8.75
CA HIS A 181 -4.27 11.03 7.71
C HIS A 181 -3.48 11.12 6.40
N THR A 182 -2.26 11.66 6.46
CA THR A 182 -1.45 11.95 5.27
C THR A 182 -0.72 10.75 4.70
N GLN A 183 -0.66 9.63 5.43
CA GLN A 183 0.12 8.44 5.08
C GLN A 183 1.63 8.72 4.87
N GLU A 184 2.16 9.80 5.44
CA GLU A 184 3.57 10.19 5.33
C GLU A 184 4.53 9.03 5.67
N ARG A 185 5.58 8.87 4.85
CA ARG A 185 6.68 7.93 5.08
C ARG A 185 7.95 8.73 5.37
N LEU A 186 8.76 8.27 6.32
CA LEU A 186 9.89 9.05 6.85
C LEU A 186 11.24 8.56 6.38
N VAL A 187 11.31 7.31 5.92
CA VAL A 187 12.56 6.67 5.56
C VAL A 187 12.30 5.59 4.52
N ALA A 188 13.23 5.40 3.58
CA ALA A 188 13.18 4.30 2.63
C ALA A 188 14.46 3.45 2.74
N CYS A 189 14.33 2.16 2.44
CA CYS A 189 15.49 1.29 2.29
C CYS A 189 16.27 1.71 1.03
N PRO A 190 17.58 2.02 1.13
CA PRO A 190 18.37 2.45 -0.02
C PRO A 190 18.52 1.35 -1.09
N THR A 191 18.45 0.07 -0.70
CA THR A 191 18.62 -1.06 -1.62
C THR A 191 17.33 -1.39 -2.37
N CYS A 192 16.23 -1.65 -1.66
CA CYS A 192 14.99 -2.15 -2.27
C CYS A 192 13.95 -1.05 -2.52
N GLY A 193 14.18 0.18 -2.04
CA GLY A 193 13.25 1.30 -2.20
C GLY A 193 12.01 1.27 -1.29
N SER A 194 11.80 0.21 -0.50
CA SER A 194 10.63 0.14 0.40
C SER A 194 10.59 1.30 1.39
N MET A 195 9.44 1.95 1.53
CA MET A 195 9.25 3.11 2.42
C MET A 195 8.56 2.74 3.74
N PHE A 196 8.94 3.41 4.82
CA PHE A 196 8.48 3.12 6.17
C PHE A 196 8.04 4.37 6.92
N SER A 197 7.02 4.23 7.76
CA SER A 197 6.49 5.32 8.60
C SER A 197 7.34 5.61 9.85
N SER A 198 8.44 4.87 10.08
CA SER A 198 9.31 5.01 11.25
C SER A 198 10.63 4.24 11.05
N ASN A 199 11.71 4.70 11.68
CA ASN A 199 13.02 4.03 11.64
C ASN A 199 12.96 2.59 12.18
N THR A 200 12.17 2.37 13.23
CA THR A 200 11.95 1.04 13.83
C THR A 200 11.41 0.02 12.82
N LYS A 201 10.54 0.44 11.90
CA LYS A 201 10.00 -0.41 10.83
C LYS A 201 11.03 -0.71 9.73
N LEU A 202 11.92 0.24 9.42
CA LEU A 202 13.05 -0.01 8.52
C LEU A 202 14.00 -1.06 9.13
N PHE A 203 14.34 -0.92 10.41
CA PHE A 203 15.22 -1.87 11.09
C PHE A 203 14.59 -3.27 11.15
N ASP A 204 13.28 -3.37 11.42
CA ASP A 204 12.58 -4.66 11.30
C ASP A 204 12.64 -5.25 9.91
N HIS A 205 12.49 -4.42 8.88
CA HIS A 205 12.55 -4.87 7.50
C HIS A 205 13.91 -5.51 7.17
N LEU A 206 15.00 -4.93 7.65
CA LEU A 206 16.35 -5.48 7.50
C LEU A 206 16.55 -6.72 8.34
N GLN A 207 16.14 -6.67 9.61
CA GLN A 207 16.36 -7.76 10.55
C GLN A 207 15.60 -9.04 10.16
N ARG A 208 14.42 -8.92 9.53
CA ARG A 208 13.68 -10.05 8.94
C ARG A 208 14.42 -10.77 7.81
N GLN A 209 15.41 -10.12 7.20
CA GLN A 209 16.21 -10.68 6.11
C GLN A 209 17.54 -11.27 6.60
N ALA A 210 17.94 -10.97 7.84
CA ALA A 210 19.14 -11.55 8.42
C ALA A 210 19.04 -13.07 8.51
N GLU A 211 20.17 -13.73 8.24
CA GLU A 211 20.30 -15.15 8.57
C GLU A 211 20.22 -15.35 10.10
N PRO A 212 19.56 -16.43 10.55
CA PRO A 212 19.30 -16.66 11.96
C PRO A 212 20.58 -17.08 12.69
N ILE A 213 21.36 -16.12 13.19
CA ILE A 213 22.52 -16.41 14.05
C ILE A 213 22.02 -16.86 15.44
N GLU A 214 20.96 -16.22 15.97
CA GLU A 214 20.24 -16.62 17.19
C GLU A 214 18.75 -16.27 17.04
N SER A 215 17.98 -17.10 16.36
CA SER A 215 16.56 -16.83 16.16
C SER A 215 15.71 -17.27 17.35
N LEU A 216 14.86 -16.38 17.84
CA LEU A 216 13.84 -16.68 18.84
C LEU A 216 12.68 -17.41 18.17
N VAL A 217 12.44 -18.65 18.58
CA VAL A 217 11.41 -19.50 17.99
C VAL A 217 10.09 -19.36 18.75
N CYS A 218 9.00 -19.18 18.02
CA CYS A 218 7.66 -19.21 18.62
C CYS A 218 7.27 -20.64 19.00
N GLU A 219 6.98 -20.87 20.27
CA GLU A 219 6.57 -22.20 20.78
C GLU A 219 5.26 -22.72 20.16
N HIS A 220 4.36 -21.82 19.73
CA HIS A 220 3.06 -22.21 19.19
C HIS A 220 3.09 -22.64 17.71
N CYS A 221 4.05 -22.17 16.92
CA CYS A 221 4.07 -22.41 15.46
C CYS A 221 5.46 -22.68 14.89
N SER A 222 6.47 -22.77 15.75
CA SER A 222 7.88 -23.02 15.43
C SER A 222 8.51 -22.03 14.44
N LYS A 223 7.89 -20.85 14.25
CA LYS A 223 8.48 -19.79 13.41
C LYS A 223 9.62 -19.09 14.15
N ALA A 224 10.74 -18.96 13.46
CA ALA A 224 11.92 -18.24 13.90
C ALA A 224 11.77 -16.73 13.67
N PHE A 225 12.16 -15.93 14.67
CA PHE A 225 12.17 -14.47 14.61
C PHE A 225 13.54 -13.93 15.01
N PRO A 226 14.01 -12.87 14.36
CA PRO A 226 15.35 -12.32 14.58
C PRO A 226 15.42 -11.31 15.74
N SER A 227 14.28 -10.95 16.36
CA SER A 227 14.25 -10.08 17.55
C SER A 227 13.06 -10.39 18.47
N GLU A 228 13.22 -10.09 19.76
CA GLU A 228 12.20 -10.38 20.78
C GLU A 228 10.92 -9.58 20.55
N ARG A 229 11.04 -8.33 20.06
CA ARG A 229 9.87 -7.52 19.72
C ARG A 229 9.05 -8.16 18.59
N LEU A 230 9.72 -8.65 17.55
CA LEU A 230 9.04 -9.30 16.43
C LEU A 230 8.38 -10.61 16.86
N LEU A 231 9.03 -11.40 17.72
CA LEU A 231 8.43 -12.57 18.33
C LEU A 231 7.22 -12.20 19.18
N ARG A 232 7.31 -11.17 20.03
CA ARG A 232 6.21 -10.70 20.89
C ARG A 232 5.00 -10.24 20.08
N ASP A 233 5.24 -9.44 19.05
CA ASP A 233 4.18 -8.99 18.13
C ASP A 233 3.53 -10.17 17.41
N HIS A 234 4.30 -11.20 17.06
CA HIS A 234 3.78 -12.44 16.51
C HIS A 234 2.99 -13.27 17.53
N ILE A 235 3.48 -13.44 18.76
CA ILE A 235 2.79 -14.18 19.83
C ILE A 235 1.46 -13.52 20.19
N ARG A 236 1.35 -12.19 20.11
CA ARG A 236 0.04 -11.50 20.25
C ARG A 236 -0.99 -12.01 19.25
N GLN A 237 -0.59 -12.49 18.06
CA GLN A 237 -1.51 -13.09 17.09
C GLN A 237 -1.99 -14.49 17.50
N HIS A 238 -1.29 -15.16 18.43
CA HIS A 238 -1.71 -16.42 19.04
C HIS A 238 -2.58 -16.20 20.28
N VAL A 239 -2.23 -15.23 21.12
CA VAL A 239 -2.90 -14.98 22.40
C VAL A 239 -4.17 -14.12 22.23
N ASN A 240 -4.16 -13.13 21.34
CA ASN A 240 -5.32 -12.26 21.09
C ASN A 240 -6.26 -12.84 20.02
N GLN A 241 -6.39 -14.17 19.95
CA GLN A 241 -7.35 -14.80 19.08
C GLN A 241 -8.73 -14.79 19.75
N VAL A 242 -9.67 -14.06 19.13
CA VAL A 242 -11.05 -14.03 19.59
C VAL A 242 -11.79 -15.19 18.92
N LYS A 243 -12.24 -16.14 19.74
CA LYS A 243 -13.02 -17.30 19.26
C LYS A 243 -14.41 -16.85 18.82
N CYS A 244 -14.88 -17.43 17.72
CA CYS A 244 -16.27 -17.27 17.31
C CYS A 244 -17.18 -18.01 18.30
N PRO A 245 -18.27 -17.38 18.78
CA PRO A 245 -19.21 -18.06 19.67
C PRO A 245 -20.06 -19.11 18.95
N PHE A 246 -20.05 -19.14 17.61
CA PHE A 246 -20.91 -20.00 16.79
C PHE A 246 -20.14 -21.08 16.01
N CYS A 247 -18.81 -21.08 16.04
CA CYS A 247 -17.97 -22.15 15.48
C CYS A 247 -16.54 -22.14 16.05
N ASP A 248 -15.74 -23.15 15.73
CA ASP A 248 -14.35 -23.29 16.20
C ASP A 248 -13.36 -22.33 15.50
N MET A 249 -13.85 -21.36 14.72
CA MET A 249 -13.00 -20.38 14.06
C MET A 249 -12.46 -19.36 15.09
N SER A 250 -11.16 -19.11 15.02
CA SER A 250 -10.47 -18.12 15.83
C SER A 250 -10.00 -16.97 14.95
N CYS A 251 -10.36 -15.75 15.30
CA CYS A 251 -10.05 -14.55 14.52
C CYS A 251 -8.97 -13.71 15.21
N THR A 252 -8.08 -13.10 14.43
CA THR A 252 -6.95 -12.30 14.97
C THR A 252 -7.36 -10.93 15.49
N THR A 253 -8.55 -10.44 15.15
CA THR A 253 -9.10 -9.16 15.60
C THR A 253 -10.62 -9.24 15.79
N LEU A 254 -11.17 -8.36 16.63
CA LEU A 254 -12.63 -8.23 16.80
C LEU A 254 -13.34 -7.80 15.51
N ALA A 255 -12.72 -6.95 14.70
CA ALA A 255 -13.27 -6.55 13.40
C ALA A 255 -13.38 -7.75 12.44
N ALA A 256 -12.33 -8.58 12.37
CA ALA A 256 -12.36 -9.81 11.59
C ALA A 256 -13.41 -10.79 12.11
N LEU A 257 -13.60 -10.89 13.44
CA LEU A 257 -14.64 -11.71 14.02
C LEU A 257 -16.05 -11.20 13.67
N LYS A 258 -16.31 -9.89 13.74
CA LYS A 258 -17.60 -9.30 13.35
C LYS A 258 -17.93 -9.60 11.88
N ILE A 259 -16.94 -9.45 11.00
CA ILE A 259 -17.07 -9.83 9.58
C ILE A 259 -17.35 -11.34 9.48
N HIS A 260 -16.56 -12.18 10.14
CA HIS A 260 -16.75 -13.62 10.14
C HIS A 260 -18.17 -14.03 10.56
N ILE A 261 -18.66 -13.51 11.68
CA ILE A 261 -20.02 -13.76 12.18
C ILE A 261 -21.05 -13.30 11.15
N ARG A 262 -20.91 -12.08 10.60
CA ARG A 262 -21.83 -11.58 9.57
C ARG A 262 -21.86 -12.46 8.32
N PHE A 263 -20.72 -12.97 7.87
CA PHE A 263 -20.66 -13.75 6.63
C PHE A 263 -21.10 -15.21 6.82
N ARG A 264 -20.76 -15.82 7.96
CA ARG A 264 -20.87 -17.26 8.18
C ARG A 264 -22.01 -17.68 9.09
N HIS A 265 -22.48 -16.78 9.96
CA HIS A 265 -23.48 -17.08 10.98
C HIS A 265 -24.72 -16.20 10.88
N CYS A 266 -24.71 -15.19 10.00
CA CYS A 266 -25.83 -14.32 9.75
C CYS A 266 -26.18 -14.35 8.25
N ASP A 267 -27.48 -14.33 7.94
CA ASP A 267 -27.97 -14.25 6.56
C ASP A 267 -28.48 -12.86 6.17
N GLU A 268 -28.21 -11.86 7.00
CA GLU A 268 -28.46 -10.47 6.65
C GLU A 268 -27.64 -10.07 5.41
N ARG A 269 -28.37 -9.55 4.42
CA ARG A 269 -27.83 -9.02 3.16
C ARG A 269 -28.22 -7.55 3.05
N PRO A 270 -27.51 -6.66 3.78
CA PRO A 270 -27.92 -5.27 3.92
C PRO A 270 -27.75 -4.43 2.64
N PHE A 271 -27.07 -4.95 1.63
CA PHE A 271 -26.78 -4.24 0.38
C PHE A 271 -27.70 -4.74 -0.75
N PRO A 272 -28.87 -4.12 -0.99
CA PRO A 272 -29.72 -4.46 -2.13
C PRO A 272 -29.11 -3.95 -3.44
N CYS A 273 -29.42 -4.64 -4.54
CA CYS A 273 -29.16 -4.14 -5.88
C CYS A 273 -30.32 -3.25 -6.32
N ASP A 274 -30.03 -2.09 -6.89
CA ASP A 274 -31.06 -1.16 -7.36
C ASP A 274 -31.72 -1.61 -8.67
N PHE A 275 -31.09 -2.54 -9.39
CA PHE A 275 -31.53 -3.03 -10.70
C PHE A 275 -32.21 -4.40 -10.66
N CYS A 276 -32.15 -5.12 -9.52
CA CYS A 276 -32.83 -6.42 -9.35
C CYS A 276 -33.01 -6.80 -7.87
N ASP A 277 -33.79 -7.84 -7.60
CA ASP A 277 -34.09 -8.30 -6.22
C ASP A 277 -32.90 -8.93 -5.47
N LYS A 278 -31.70 -8.96 -6.05
CA LYS A 278 -30.53 -9.56 -5.41
C LYS A 278 -29.98 -8.66 -4.31
N ARG A 279 -29.70 -9.27 -3.16
CA ARG A 279 -29.07 -8.61 -2.01
C ARG A 279 -27.73 -9.27 -1.67
N PHE A 280 -26.78 -8.49 -1.18
CA PHE A 280 -25.39 -8.89 -0.92
C PHE A 280 -24.97 -8.62 0.53
N LYS A 281 -23.95 -9.36 1.00
CA LYS A 281 -23.43 -9.26 2.38
C LYS A 281 -22.35 -8.18 2.56
N ASN A 282 -21.75 -7.68 1.47
CA ASN A 282 -20.85 -6.51 1.46
C ASN A 282 -21.04 -5.66 0.19
N GLN A 283 -20.52 -4.42 0.24
CA GLN A 283 -20.57 -3.45 -0.86
C GLN A 283 -19.77 -3.90 -2.10
N ARG A 284 -18.64 -4.59 -1.91
CA ARG A 284 -17.77 -5.02 -3.01
C ARG A 284 -18.45 -6.05 -3.92
N ASP A 285 -19.17 -7.00 -3.32
CA ASP A 285 -19.92 -8.02 -4.03
C ASP A 285 -21.12 -7.41 -4.76
N LEU A 286 -21.75 -6.38 -4.17
CA LEU A 286 -22.77 -5.58 -4.84
C LEU A 286 -22.18 -4.84 -6.06
N GLN A 287 -21.05 -4.15 -5.92
CA GLN A 287 -20.38 -3.45 -7.02
C GLN A 287 -20.06 -4.38 -8.20
N LYS A 288 -19.46 -5.54 -7.90
CA LYS A 288 -19.20 -6.57 -8.93
C LYS A 288 -20.47 -7.10 -9.58
N HIS A 289 -21.57 -7.15 -8.84
CA HIS A 289 -22.84 -7.56 -9.38
C HIS A 289 -23.47 -6.47 -10.25
N THR A 290 -23.38 -5.20 -9.86
CA THR A 290 -23.91 -4.08 -10.65
C THR A 290 -23.20 -3.94 -12.01
N GLU A 291 -21.94 -4.37 -12.12
CA GLU A 291 -21.25 -4.49 -13.41
C GLU A 291 -21.96 -5.42 -14.39
N VAL A 292 -22.74 -6.41 -13.91
CA VAL A 292 -23.52 -7.32 -14.76
C VAL A 292 -24.75 -6.61 -15.38
N HIS A 293 -25.23 -5.54 -14.74
CA HIS A 293 -26.35 -4.74 -15.27
C HIS A 293 -25.88 -3.62 -16.22
N ASN A 294 -24.57 -3.38 -16.32
CA ASN A 294 -24.03 -2.46 -17.31
C ASN A 294 -24.01 -3.14 -18.70
N GLU A 295 -24.94 -2.75 -19.56
CA GLU A 295 -25.03 -3.21 -20.96
C GLU A 295 -23.94 -2.61 -21.87
N GLY A 296 -23.08 -1.71 -21.36
CA GLY A 296 -22.25 -0.82 -22.18
C GLY A 296 -20.88 -1.35 -22.64
N THR A 297 -20.26 -2.30 -21.96
CA THR A 297 -18.88 -2.73 -22.29
C THR A 297 -18.71 -4.23 -22.18
N VAL A 298 -19.00 -4.91 -23.29
CA VAL A 298 -18.57 -6.30 -23.49
C VAL A 298 -17.09 -6.29 -23.84
N PHE A 299 -16.27 -6.90 -22.99
CA PHE A 299 -14.88 -7.17 -23.32
C PHE A 299 -14.86 -8.31 -24.34
N HIS A 300 -14.24 -8.05 -25.49
CA HIS A 300 -13.97 -9.05 -26.52
C HIS A 300 -12.53 -9.52 -26.40
N CYS A 301 -12.27 -10.79 -26.68
CA CYS A 301 -10.90 -11.30 -26.71
C CYS A 301 -10.14 -10.62 -27.86
N SER A 302 -8.93 -10.13 -27.59
CA SER A 302 -8.09 -9.43 -28.58
C SER A 302 -7.30 -10.38 -29.49
N VAL A 303 -7.48 -11.70 -29.35
CA VAL A 303 -6.74 -12.69 -30.14
C VAL A 303 -7.53 -13.08 -31.38
N GLU A 304 -6.88 -12.91 -32.54
CA GLU A 304 -7.40 -13.28 -33.86
C GLU A 304 -7.93 -14.73 -33.87
N GLY A 305 -9.22 -14.88 -34.22
CA GLY A 305 -9.90 -16.18 -34.26
C GLY A 305 -10.51 -16.67 -32.93
N CYS A 306 -10.57 -15.83 -31.89
CA CYS A 306 -11.27 -16.15 -30.64
C CYS A 306 -12.54 -15.31 -30.43
N ASP A 307 -13.71 -15.94 -30.56
CA ASP A 307 -15.01 -15.27 -30.42
C ASP A 307 -15.48 -15.13 -28.95
N TYR A 308 -14.58 -15.23 -27.97
CA TYR A 308 -14.96 -15.16 -26.56
C TYR A 308 -15.23 -13.73 -26.11
N SER A 309 -16.36 -13.51 -25.44
CA SER A 309 -16.76 -12.22 -24.91
C SER A 309 -17.29 -12.34 -23.47
N CYS A 310 -17.11 -11.30 -22.66
CA CYS A 310 -17.63 -11.26 -21.30
C CYS A 310 -17.81 -9.83 -20.78
N HIS A 311 -18.61 -9.67 -19.73
CA HIS A 311 -18.97 -8.34 -19.18
C HIS A 311 -18.02 -7.84 -18.08
N THR A 312 -17.00 -8.61 -17.69
CA THR A 312 -16.04 -8.18 -16.65
C THR A 312 -14.60 -8.37 -17.11
N PHE A 313 -13.75 -7.38 -16.82
CA PHE A 313 -12.33 -7.43 -17.13
C PHE A 313 -11.64 -8.65 -16.48
N GLN A 314 -12.01 -8.98 -15.25
CA GLN A 314 -11.45 -10.10 -14.49
C GLN A 314 -11.70 -11.45 -15.18
N THR A 315 -12.88 -11.65 -15.76
CA THR A 315 -13.20 -12.86 -16.52
C THR A 315 -12.46 -12.90 -17.85
N MET A 316 -12.26 -11.76 -18.51
CA MET A 316 -11.49 -11.68 -19.75
C MET A 316 -10.01 -11.99 -19.52
N SER A 317 -9.41 -11.37 -18.49
CA SER A 317 -8.02 -11.61 -18.11
C SER A 317 -7.77 -13.10 -17.82
N HIS A 318 -8.69 -13.77 -17.12
CA HIS A 318 -8.57 -15.22 -16.88
C HIS A 318 -8.74 -16.05 -18.16
N HIS A 319 -9.69 -15.72 -19.03
CA HIS A 319 -9.82 -16.38 -20.32
C HIS A 319 -8.52 -16.28 -21.13
N PHE A 320 -7.94 -15.08 -21.22
CA PHE A 320 -6.71 -14.82 -21.95
C PHE A 320 -5.54 -15.67 -21.44
N LYS A 321 -5.31 -15.68 -20.12
CA LYS A 321 -4.28 -16.51 -19.47
C LYS A 321 -4.49 -18.01 -19.65
N ARG A 322 -5.74 -18.46 -19.75
CA ARG A 322 -6.06 -19.90 -19.86
C ARG A 322 -5.93 -20.42 -21.30
N VAL A 323 -6.35 -19.62 -22.27
CA VAL A 323 -6.57 -20.08 -23.66
C VAL A 323 -5.45 -19.61 -24.58
N HIS A 324 -4.88 -18.43 -24.35
CA HIS A 324 -3.93 -17.81 -25.27
C HIS A 324 -2.50 -17.76 -24.72
N GLU A 325 -2.32 -17.72 -23.41
CA GLU A 325 -0.98 -17.77 -22.80
C GLU A 325 -0.48 -19.22 -22.67
N VAL A 326 0.56 -19.58 -23.43
CA VAL A 326 1.18 -20.91 -23.40
C VAL A 326 1.89 -21.11 -22.05
N GLY A 327 1.22 -21.83 -21.14
CA GLY A 327 1.67 -22.07 -19.75
C GLY A 327 0.92 -21.28 -18.67
N GLY A 328 -0.09 -20.47 -19.05
CA GLY A 328 -0.68 -19.39 -18.25
C GLY A 328 -1.61 -19.74 -17.08
N MET A 329 -1.43 -20.87 -16.39
CA MET A 329 -1.99 -21.00 -15.04
C MET A 329 -1.00 -21.66 -14.10
N SER A 330 -0.77 -21.03 -12.94
CA SER A 330 -0.06 -21.67 -11.82
C SER A 330 -0.81 -22.95 -11.43
N LYS A 331 -0.26 -24.10 -11.81
CA LYS A 331 -0.87 -25.39 -11.53
C LYS A 331 -0.54 -25.83 -10.10
N TYR A 332 -1.55 -26.27 -9.37
CA TYR A 332 -1.42 -26.73 -7.99
C TYR A 332 -1.13 -28.24 -7.98
N LYS A 333 0.04 -28.63 -7.51
CA LYS A 333 0.44 -30.04 -7.41
C LYS A 333 0.14 -30.59 -6.02
N CYS A 334 -0.55 -31.72 -5.95
CA CYS A 334 -0.71 -32.48 -4.71
C CYS A 334 0.66 -33.04 -4.30
N HIS A 335 1.13 -32.69 -3.10
CA HIS A 335 2.41 -33.18 -2.59
C HIS A 335 2.36 -34.67 -2.19
N ILE A 336 1.17 -35.24 -1.96
CA ILE A 336 1.01 -36.64 -1.56
C ILE A 336 0.99 -37.58 -2.78
N CYS A 337 0.25 -37.23 -3.84
CA CYS A 337 0.10 -38.11 -5.01
C CYS A 337 0.57 -37.51 -6.34
N GLY A 338 1.13 -36.31 -6.32
CA GLY A 338 1.69 -35.66 -7.50
C GLY A 338 0.68 -35.16 -8.54
N LYS A 339 -0.63 -35.35 -8.33
CA LYS A 339 -1.68 -34.90 -9.26
C LYS A 339 -1.72 -33.38 -9.36
N VAL A 340 -1.93 -32.89 -10.57
CA VAL A 340 -1.85 -31.47 -10.91
C VAL A 340 -3.27 -30.94 -11.17
N PHE A 341 -3.59 -29.81 -10.56
CA PHE A 341 -4.91 -29.18 -10.60
C PHE A 341 -4.79 -27.74 -11.08
N SER A 342 -5.76 -27.32 -11.89
CA SER A 342 -5.80 -25.95 -12.40
C SER A 342 -6.33 -24.93 -11.38
N TRP A 343 -6.91 -25.38 -10.26
CA TRP A 343 -7.51 -24.52 -9.23
C TRP A 343 -7.13 -24.99 -7.82
N CYS A 344 -6.96 -24.04 -6.89
CA CYS A 344 -6.69 -24.34 -5.48
C CYS A 344 -7.85 -25.10 -4.81
N TYR A 345 -9.10 -24.76 -5.14
CA TYR A 345 -10.28 -25.41 -4.59
C TYR A 345 -10.39 -26.88 -5.01
N THR A 346 -10.06 -27.23 -6.26
CA THR A 346 -10.12 -28.61 -6.75
C THR A 346 -9.01 -29.46 -6.14
N LEU A 347 -7.80 -28.91 -5.93
CA LEU A 347 -6.78 -29.55 -5.12
C LEU A 347 -7.27 -29.77 -3.67
N THR A 348 -7.92 -28.78 -3.06
CA THR A 348 -8.42 -28.88 -1.68
C THR A 348 -9.47 -29.97 -1.52
N LEU A 349 -10.41 -30.07 -2.46
CA LEU A 349 -11.39 -31.17 -2.49
C LEU A 349 -10.70 -32.54 -2.67
N HIS A 350 -9.68 -32.61 -3.53
CA HIS A 350 -8.92 -33.82 -3.74
C HIS A 350 -8.19 -34.24 -2.45
N LEU A 351 -7.50 -33.33 -1.77
CA LEU A 351 -6.83 -33.58 -0.50
C LEU A 351 -7.81 -34.08 0.58
N ARG A 352 -9.02 -33.51 0.64
CA ARG A 352 -10.04 -33.90 1.61
C ARG A 352 -10.69 -35.26 1.30
N LYS A 353 -10.98 -35.56 0.02
CA LYS A 353 -11.70 -36.79 -0.39
C LYS A 353 -10.80 -38.00 -0.63
N LYS A 354 -9.58 -37.80 -1.14
CA LYS A 354 -8.66 -38.89 -1.52
C LYS A 354 -7.57 -39.14 -0.48
N HIS A 355 -7.21 -38.11 0.29
CA HIS A 355 -6.14 -38.20 1.28
C HIS A 355 -6.64 -37.94 2.72
N GLU A 356 -7.96 -37.83 2.90
CA GLU A 356 -8.63 -37.65 4.20
C GLU A 356 -8.00 -36.56 5.10
N LEU A 357 -7.37 -35.55 4.47
CA LEU A 357 -6.68 -34.48 5.19
C LEU A 357 -7.70 -33.68 6.00
N LYS A 358 -7.59 -33.78 7.32
CA LYS A 358 -8.32 -32.97 8.30
C LYS A 358 -7.38 -31.87 8.79
N TRP A 359 -7.76 -30.62 8.53
CA TRP A 359 -6.99 -29.45 8.95
C TRP A 359 -7.16 -29.21 10.46
N PRO A 360 -6.11 -28.75 11.18
CA PRO A 360 -6.26 -28.27 12.54
C PRO A 360 -7.29 -27.13 12.59
N SER A 361 -8.18 -27.19 13.58
CA SER A 361 -9.17 -26.15 13.86
C SER A 361 -8.49 -24.79 14.06
N GLY A 362 -8.81 -23.80 13.21
CA GLY A 362 -8.36 -22.41 13.36
C GLY A 362 -7.35 -21.87 12.34
N HIS A 363 -6.87 -22.67 11.37
CA HIS A 363 -5.94 -22.14 10.35
C HIS A 363 -6.66 -21.44 9.19
N SER A 364 -6.41 -20.15 9.02
CA SER A 364 -7.11 -19.25 8.07
C SER A 364 -6.60 -19.32 6.63
N ARG A 365 -5.62 -20.17 6.31
CA ARG A 365 -4.89 -20.10 5.05
C ARG A 365 -5.14 -21.34 4.20
N PHE A 366 -6.22 -21.28 3.43
CA PHE A 366 -6.47 -21.80 2.08
C PHE A 366 -7.96 -21.52 1.81
N ARG A 367 -8.27 -20.23 1.62
CA ARG A 367 -9.47 -19.81 0.89
C ARG A 367 -9.12 -19.77 -0.59
#